data_AF-A0A369ZDJ0-F1
#
_entry.id   AF-A0A369ZDJ0-F1
#
_cell.length_a   1.000
_cell.length_b   1.000
_cell.length_c   1.000
_cell.angle_alpha   90.00
_cell.angle_beta   90.00
_cell.angle_gamma   90.00
#
_symmetry.space_group_name_H-M   'P 1'
#
loop_
_entity.id
_entity.type
_entity.pdbx_description
1 polymer ?
#
loop_
_entity_poly.entity_id
_entity_poly.type
_entity_poly.pdbx_seq_one_letter_code
_entity_poly.pdbx_strand_id
1 'polypeptide(L)'
;MKIRDINHSGKGDIIVQEGPNNIVKKLVECNNEELIKEREFRNQQLTIESKERKRKRKPWVIVCIIILIVGLFYGYYKDPNFTNIINWIYALPGAILSLQSIQSYCTLSEYEKKHLQALREIKDILRERGVEYN
;
A
#
# COMPACT_ATOMS: atom_id res chain seq x y z
N MET A 1 5.66 -40.14 4.07
CA MET A 1 4.76 -39.07 3.61
C MET A 1 3.56 -39.05 4.55
N LYS A 2 3.47 -38.05 5.43
CA LYS A 2 2.42 -37.97 6.44
C LYS A 2 1.77 -36.60 6.30
N ILE A 3 0.58 -36.58 5.71
CA ILE A 3 -0.25 -35.38 5.63
C ILE A 3 -0.95 -35.28 6.98
N ARG A 4 -0.68 -34.22 7.75
CA ARG A 4 -1.42 -33.89 8.96
C ARG A 4 -1.92 -32.45 8.87
N ASP A 5 -3.23 -32.35 9.03
CA ASP A 5 -4.09 -31.22 9.30
C ASP A 5 -4.03 -30.01 8.36
N ILE A 6 -4.95 -30.10 7.41
CA ILE A 6 -5.49 -29.02 6.60
C ILE A 6 -6.30 -28.11 7.54
N ASN A 7 -5.71 -27.02 8.02
CA ASN A 7 -6.48 -25.91 8.58
C ASN A 7 -7.00 -25.06 7.42
N HIS A 8 -8.18 -25.45 6.94
CA HIS A 8 -8.95 -24.74 5.94
C HIS A 8 -9.74 -23.62 6.62
N SER A 9 -9.27 -22.38 6.48
CA SER A 9 -10.12 -21.20 6.69
C SER A 9 -9.71 -20.08 5.74
N GLY A 10 -10.24 -20.15 4.51
CA GLY A 10 -10.49 -18.98 3.66
C GLY A 10 -9.28 -18.38 2.93
N LYS A 11 -9.18 -18.68 1.62
CA LYS A 11 -8.27 -18.10 0.61
C LYS A 11 -6.80 -18.49 0.76
N GLY A 12 -6.50 -19.71 0.29
CA GLY A 12 -5.16 -20.29 0.31
C GLY A 12 -4.29 -19.79 -0.85
N ASP A 13 -3.32 -18.95 -0.53
CA ASP A 13 -2.03 -18.99 -1.22
C ASP A 13 -1.25 -20.17 -0.63
N ILE A 14 -0.99 -21.19 -1.45
CA ILE A 14 -0.19 -22.35 -1.06
C ILE A 14 1.28 -21.92 -1.10
N ILE A 15 1.81 -21.52 0.06
CA ILE A 15 3.25 -21.32 0.21
C ILE A 15 3.87 -22.71 0.44
N VAL A 16 4.35 -23.34 -0.63
CA VAL A 16 5.20 -24.53 -0.52
C VAL A 16 6.56 -24.08 0.00
N GLN A 17 6.82 -24.29 1.30
CA GLN A 17 8.16 -24.11 1.86
C GLN A 17 8.94 -25.42 1.78
N GLU A 18 9.90 -25.46 0.88
CA GLU A 18 10.91 -26.52 0.81
C GLU A 18 11.92 -26.30 1.95
N GLY A 19 11.90 -27.18 2.96
CA GLY A 19 12.96 -27.29 3.95
C GLY A 19 12.49 -27.77 5.33
N PRO A 20 13.09 -28.82 5.93
CA PRO A 20 12.70 -29.34 7.25
C PRO A 20 12.98 -28.37 8.42
N ASN A 21 13.71 -27.27 8.19
CA ASN A 21 14.05 -26.27 9.20
C ASN A 21 13.29 -24.94 9.04
N ASN A 22 12.46 -24.79 8.01
CA ASN A 22 11.63 -23.59 7.81
C ASN A 22 10.24 -23.79 8.39
N ILE A 23 10.17 -24.04 9.70
CA ILE A 23 8.92 -23.87 10.42
C ILE A 23 8.73 -22.36 10.53
N VAL A 24 7.74 -21.81 9.83
CA VAL A 24 7.32 -20.41 10.03
C VAL A 24 6.85 -20.30 11.48
N LYS A 25 7.75 -19.88 12.36
CA LYS A 25 7.42 -19.60 13.76
C LYS A 25 6.47 -18.40 13.79
N LYS A 26 5.49 -18.46 14.68
CA LYS A 26 4.66 -17.27 14.95
C LYS A 26 5.57 -16.19 15.53
N LEU A 27 5.28 -14.91 15.26
CA LEU A 27 6.10 -13.78 15.75
C LEU A 27 6.32 -13.85 17.28
N VAL A 28 5.33 -14.37 18.02
CA VAL A 28 5.38 -14.56 19.47
C VAL A 28 6.46 -15.59 19.90
N GLU A 29 6.77 -16.57 19.06
CA GLU A 29 7.71 -17.67 19.33
C GLU A 29 9.16 -17.32 18.90
N CYS A 30 9.35 -16.20 18.19
CA CYS A 30 10.66 -15.75 17.75
C CYS A 30 11.49 -15.17 18.90
N ASN A 31 12.80 -15.35 18.84
CA ASN A 31 13.74 -14.69 19.77
C ASN A 31 13.84 -13.18 19.47
N ASN A 32 14.34 -12.37 20.41
CA ASN A 32 14.47 -10.92 20.25
C ASN A 32 15.31 -10.53 19.03
N GLU A 33 16.42 -11.23 18.77
CA GLU A 33 17.26 -10.98 17.59
C GLU A 33 16.56 -11.35 16.28
N GLU A 34 15.77 -12.44 16.28
CA GLU A 34 14.98 -12.85 15.12
C GLU A 34 13.87 -11.82 14.83
N LEU A 35 13.24 -11.26 15.86
CA LEU A 35 12.23 -10.21 15.75
C LEU A 35 12.80 -8.91 15.17
N ILE A 36 14.01 -8.51 15.57
CA ILE A 36 14.67 -7.32 15.03
C ILE A 36 15.00 -7.52 13.55
N LYS A 37 15.57 -8.68 13.17
CA LYS A 37 15.84 -9.01 11.76
C LYS A 37 14.58 -9.06 10.91
N GLU A 38 13.51 -9.64 11.43
CA GLU A 38 12.21 -9.69 10.76
C GLU A 38 11.61 -8.28 10.58
N ARG A 39 11.79 -7.39 11.57
CA ARG A 39 11.38 -5.98 11.48
C ARG A 39 12.12 -5.25 10.37
N GLU A 40 13.44 -5.42 10.28
CA GLU A 40 14.26 -4.84 9.22
C GLU A 40 13.85 -5.35 7.84
N PHE A 41 13.67 -6.66 7.70
CA PHE A 41 13.22 -7.29 6.45
C PHE A 41 11.88 -6.71 6.00
N ARG A 42 10.87 -6.66 6.88
CA ARG A 42 9.54 -6.11 6.56
C ARG A 42 9.58 -4.63 6.21
N ASN A 43 10.40 -3.83 6.90
CA ASN A 43 10.61 -2.42 6.55
C ASN A 43 11.23 -2.28 5.16
N GLN A 44 12.24 -3.09 4.82
CA GLN A 44 12.86 -3.06 3.50
C GLN A 44 11.84 -3.43 2.41
N GLN A 45 11.06 -4.50 2.59
CA GLN A 45 10.00 -4.90 1.66
C GLN A 45 8.96 -3.79 1.46
N LEU A 46 8.50 -3.14 2.53
CA LEU A 46 7.57 -2.00 2.46
C LEU A 46 8.15 -0.83 1.66
N THR A 47 9.45 -0.53 1.82
CA THR A 47 10.07 0.56 1.05
C THR A 47 10.22 0.23 -0.43
N ILE A 48 10.53 -1.02 -0.78
CA ILE A 48 10.65 -1.47 -2.17
C ILE A 48 9.28 -1.41 -2.84
N GLU A 49 8.26 -2.00 -2.23
CA GLU A 49 6.93 -2.07 -2.81
C GLU A 49 6.27 -0.69 -2.91
N SER A 50 6.42 0.15 -1.89
CA SER A 50 5.93 1.53 -1.96
C SER A 50 6.64 2.33 -3.06
N LYS A 51 7.95 2.16 -3.26
CA LYS A 51 8.69 2.78 -4.37
C LYS A 51 8.20 2.28 -5.72
N GLU A 52 8.01 0.98 -5.90
CA GLU A 52 7.53 0.40 -7.16
C GLU A 52 6.11 0.85 -7.49
N ARG A 53 5.21 0.84 -6.50
CA ARG A 53 3.84 1.34 -6.66
C ARG A 53 3.84 2.82 -7.04
N LYS A 54 4.60 3.64 -6.32
CA LYS A 54 4.73 5.07 -6.62
C LYS A 54 5.28 5.27 -8.03
N ARG A 55 6.27 4.48 -8.46
CA ARG A 55 6.83 4.53 -9.82
C ARG A 55 5.81 4.17 -10.89
N LYS A 56 5.01 3.12 -10.70
CA LYS A 56 3.97 2.69 -11.64
C LYS A 56 2.80 3.68 -11.74
N ARG A 57 2.41 4.31 -10.63
CA ARG A 57 1.26 5.23 -10.57
C ARG A 57 1.61 6.71 -10.85
N LYS A 58 2.87 7.12 -10.67
CA LYS A 58 3.36 8.48 -10.97
C LYS A 58 2.98 8.99 -12.37
N PRO A 59 3.16 8.24 -13.48
CA PRO A 59 2.81 8.74 -14.81
C PRO A 59 1.31 9.02 -14.95
N TRP A 60 0.44 8.17 -14.37
CA TRP A 60 -1.01 8.37 -14.41
C TRP A 60 -1.46 9.64 -13.68
N VAL A 61 -0.90 9.90 -12.49
CA VAL A 61 -1.19 11.14 -11.74
C VAL A 61 -0.77 12.38 -12.55
N ILE A 62 0.40 12.33 -13.20
CA ILE A 62 0.90 13.42 -14.06
C ILE A 62 -0.07 13.67 -15.22
N VAL A 63 -0.53 12.62 -15.90
CA VAL A 63 -1.49 12.73 -17.02
C VAL A 63 -2.79 13.37 -16.54
N CYS A 64 -3.33 12.96 -15.39
CA CYS A 64 -4.55 13.55 -14.84
C CYS A 64 -4.39 15.04 -14.52
N ILE A 65 -3.24 15.46 -13.99
CA ILE A 65 -2.95 16.88 -13.72
C ILE A 65 -2.89 17.66 -15.03
N ILE A 66 -2.24 17.13 -16.07
CA ILE A 66 -2.16 17.76 -17.39
C ILE A 66 -3.55 17.93 -17.99
N ILE A 67 -4.41 16.91 -17.94
CA ILE A 67 -5.78 16.98 -18.42
C ILE A 67 -6.57 18.07 -17.69
N LEU A 68 -6.39 18.20 -16.38
CA LEU A 68 -7.04 19.24 -15.58
C LEU A 68 -6.60 20.64 -16.02
N ILE A 69 -5.30 20.86 -16.20
CA ILE A 69 -4.73 22.13 -16.64
C ILE A 69 -5.23 22.49 -18.05
N VAL A 70 -5.18 21.55 -18.98
CA VAL A 70 -5.66 21.77 -20.36
C VAL A 70 -7.16 22.08 -20.38
N GLY A 71 -7.96 21.38 -19.58
CA GLY A 71 -9.39 21.66 -19.44
C GLY A 71 -9.68 23.05 -18.89
N LEU A 72 -8.91 23.50 -17.90
CA LEU A 72 -9.04 24.86 -17.33
C LEU A 72 -8.62 25.94 -18.33
N PHE A 73 -7.50 25.78 -19.02
CA PHE A 73 -7.04 26.73 -20.04
C PHE A 73 -8.01 26.82 -21.22
N TYR A 74 -8.53 25.68 -21.69
CA TYR A 74 -9.51 25.65 -22.78
C TYR A 74 -10.84 26.29 -22.37
N GLY A 75 -11.33 26.00 -21.15
CA GLY A 75 -12.53 26.61 -20.60
C GLY A 75 -12.41 28.13 -20.47
N TYR A 76 -11.26 28.63 -20.00
CA TYR A 76 -10.99 30.06 -19.89
C TYR A 76 -10.87 30.75 -21.26
N TYR A 77 -10.27 30.08 -22.26
CA TYR A 77 -10.16 30.63 -23.62
C TYR A 77 -11.53 30.74 -24.32
N LYS A 78 -12.42 29.76 -24.13
CA LYS A 78 -13.72 29.70 -24.80
C LYS A 78 -14.74 30.64 -24.19
N ASP A 79 -14.76 30.75 -22.87
CA ASP A 79 -15.63 31.67 -22.14
C ASP A 79 -14.89 32.18 -20.89
N PRO A 80 -14.46 33.45 -20.86
CA PRO A 80 -13.81 34.02 -19.68
C PRO A 80 -14.77 34.13 -18.48
N ASN A 81 -16.08 34.07 -18.72
CA ASN A 81 -17.09 33.98 -17.68
C ASN A 81 -17.29 32.51 -17.26
N PHE A 82 -16.66 32.12 -16.15
CA PHE A 82 -16.79 30.80 -15.50
C PHE A 82 -18.22 30.43 -15.04
N THR A 83 -19.22 31.27 -15.31
CA THR A 83 -20.63 31.09 -14.98
C THR A 83 -21.38 30.18 -15.96
N ASN A 84 -20.81 29.89 -17.14
CA ASN A 84 -21.45 28.99 -18.10
C ASN A 84 -21.40 27.53 -17.62
N ILE A 85 -22.57 26.88 -17.56
CA ILE A 85 -22.72 25.48 -17.15
C ILE A 85 -21.86 24.52 -17.99
N ILE A 86 -21.57 24.91 -19.23
CA ILE A 86 -20.71 24.20 -20.16
C ILE A 86 -19.28 24.08 -19.62
N ASN A 87 -18.73 25.11 -19.00
CA ASN A 87 -17.39 25.06 -18.39
C ASN A 87 -17.32 24.08 -17.21
N TRP A 88 -18.41 23.97 -16.44
CA TRP A 88 -18.52 23.00 -15.35
C TRP A 88 -18.58 21.56 -15.86
N ILE A 89 -19.22 21.32 -17.01
CA ILE A 89 -19.26 19.99 -17.65
C ILE A 89 -17.86 19.52 -18.06
N TYR A 90 -16.97 20.44 -18.48
CA TYR A 90 -15.58 20.09 -18.81
C TYR A 90 -14.67 19.99 -17.58
N ALA A 91 -14.86 20.84 -16.57
CA ALA A 91 -14.01 20.88 -15.38
C ALA A 91 -14.29 19.74 -14.39
N LEU A 92 -15.57 19.37 -14.18
CA LEU A 92 -15.96 18.39 -13.17
C LEU A 92 -15.38 16.98 -13.41
N PRO A 93 -15.44 16.39 -14.63
CA PRO A 93 -14.87 15.07 -14.87
C PRO A 93 -13.35 15.04 -14.65
N GLY A 94 -12.63 16.10 -15.05
CA GLY A 94 -11.19 16.23 -14.79
C GLY A 94 -10.86 16.31 -13.30
N ALA A 95 -11.65 17.07 -12.55
CA ALA A 95 -11.53 17.15 -11.09
C ALA A 95 -11.79 15.79 -10.41
N ILE A 96 -12.83 15.05 -10.84
CA ILE A 96 -13.14 13.72 -10.28
C ILE A 96 -12.02 12.72 -10.59
N LEU A 97 -11.54 12.67 -11.84
CA LEU A 97 -10.48 11.75 -12.24
C LEU A 97 -9.15 12.04 -11.52
N SER A 98 -8.81 13.31 -11.33
CA SER A 98 -7.61 13.69 -10.57
C SER A 98 -7.74 13.32 -9.09
N LEU A 99 -8.89 13.56 -8.46
CA LEU A 99 -9.16 13.15 -7.09
C LEU A 99 -9.09 11.62 -6.92
N GLN A 100 -9.71 10.85 -7.81
CA GLN A 100 -9.65 9.38 -7.76
C GLN A 100 -8.23 8.86 -7.96
N SER A 101 -7.44 9.50 -8.83
CA SER A 101 -6.05 9.14 -9.08
C SER A 101 -5.17 9.43 -7.86
N ILE A 102 -5.39 10.56 -7.18
CA ILE A 102 -4.71 10.91 -5.93
C ILE A 102 -5.11 9.94 -4.81
N GLN A 103 -6.40 9.67 -4.65
CA GLN A 103 -6.89 8.72 -3.66
C GLN A 103 -6.27 7.34 -3.89
N SER A 104 -6.26 6.87 -5.13
CA SER A 104 -5.60 5.61 -5.50
C SER A 104 -4.10 5.62 -5.22
N TYR A 105 -3.43 6.76 -5.39
CA TYR A 105 -2.01 6.90 -5.04
C TYR A 105 -1.77 6.80 -3.52
N CYS A 106 -2.69 7.31 -2.70
CA CYS A 106 -2.60 7.32 -1.25
C CYS A 106 -3.10 6.04 -0.58
N THR A 107 -3.97 5.24 -1.21
CA THR A 107 -4.49 4.01 -0.63
C THR A 107 -3.39 2.94 -0.51
N LEU A 108 -3.18 2.46 0.72
CA LEU A 108 -2.27 1.35 1.01
C LEU A 108 -2.83 0.02 0.47
N SER A 109 -1.93 -0.80 -0.07
CA SER A 109 -2.25 -2.17 -0.50
C SER A 109 -2.64 -3.03 0.71
N GLU A 110 -3.48 -4.05 0.52
CA GLU A 110 -3.79 -5.01 1.59
C GLU A 110 -2.52 -5.69 2.12
N TYR A 111 -1.55 -5.94 1.25
CA TYR A 111 -0.26 -6.52 1.61
C TYR A 111 0.59 -5.57 2.47
N GLU A 112 0.64 -4.27 2.12
CA GLU A 112 1.31 -3.25 2.95
C GLU A 112 0.65 -3.10 4.31
N LYS A 113 -0.70 -3.18 4.37
CA LYS A 113 -1.44 -3.15 5.64
C LYS A 113 -1.07 -4.34 6.54
N LYS A 114 -0.93 -5.54 5.97
CA LYS A 114 -0.48 -6.73 6.71
C LYS A 114 0.94 -6.57 7.27
N HIS A 115 1.86 -5.99 6.50
CA HIS A 115 3.22 -5.73 6.98
C HIS A 115 3.26 -4.67 8.06
N LEU A 116 2.48 -3.59 7.93
CA LEU A 116 2.35 -2.56 8.98
C LEU A 116 1.75 -3.11 10.26
N GLN A 117 0.75 -4.01 10.16
CA GLN A 117 0.20 -4.70 11.32
C GLN A 117 1.24 -5.59 11.99
N ALA A 118 1.97 -6.40 11.22
CA ALA A 118 3.03 -7.24 11.76
C ALA A 118 4.15 -6.43 12.43
N LEU A 119 4.51 -5.26 11.88
CA LEU A 119 5.46 -4.35 12.51
C LEU A 119 4.97 -3.79 13.85
N ARG A 120 3.67 -3.54 13.99
CA ARG A 120 3.05 -3.16 15.27
C ARG A 120 3.11 -4.33 16.25
N GLU A 121 2.74 -5.52 15.83
CA GLU A 121 2.83 -6.73 16.66
C GLU A 121 4.26 -6.99 17.14
N ILE A 122 5.26 -6.86 16.26
CA ILE A 122 6.68 -6.98 16.65
C ILE A 122 7.06 -5.91 17.68
N LYS A 123 6.61 -4.67 17.49
CA LYS A 123 6.84 -3.57 18.45
C LYS A 123 6.22 -3.89 19.81
N ASP A 124 4.98 -4.36 19.83
CA ASP A 124 4.25 -4.69 21.05
C ASP A 124 4.94 -5.84 21.79
N ILE A 125 5.36 -6.90 21.09
CA ILE A 125 6.12 -8.02 21.66
C ILE A 125 7.46 -7.55 22.25
N LEU A 126 8.21 -6.71 21.54
CA LEU A 126 9.50 -6.19 22.02
C LEU A 126 9.32 -5.27 23.24
N ARG A 127 8.19 -4.55 23.31
CA ARG A 127 7.81 -3.73 24.46
C ARG A 127 7.42 -4.59 25.66
N GLU A 128 6.60 -5.62 25.46
CA GLU A 128 6.23 -6.59 26.51
C GLU A 128 7.44 -7.29 27.11
N ARG A 129 8.47 -7.55 26.29
CA ARG A 129 9.73 -8.15 26.71
C ARG A 129 10.71 -7.16 27.36
N GLY A 130 10.34 -5.87 27.46
CA GLY A 130 11.19 -4.83 28.07
C GLY A 130 12.45 -4.48 27.27
N VAL A 131 12.48 -4.81 25.97
CA VAL A 131 13.61 -4.53 25.07
C VAL A 131 13.48 -3.16 24.43
N GLU A 132 12.24 -2.71 24.14
CA GLU A 132 11.96 -1.40 23.56
C GLU A 132 11.05 -0.56 24.48
N TYR A 133 11.49 0.67 24.79
CA TYR A 133 10.72 1.68 25.51
C TYR A 133 10.60 2.94 24.64
N ASN A 134 9.72 2.94 23.65
CA ASN A 134 9.29 4.15 22.94
C ASN A 134 8.02 3.92 22.11
#